data_AF-A0A6L7WSN5-F1
#
_entry.id   AF-A0A6L7WSN5-F1
#
_cell.length_a   1.000
_cell.length_b   1.000
_cell.length_c   1.000
_cell.angle_alpha   90.00
_cell.angle_beta   90.00
_cell.angle_gamma   90.00
#
_symmetry.space_group_name_H-M   'P 1'
#
loop_
_entity.id
_entity.type
_entity.pdbx_description
1 polymer ?
#
loop_
_entity_poly.entity_id
_entity_poly.type
_entity_poly.pdbx_seq_one_letter_code
_entity_poly.pdbx_strand_id
1 'polypeptide(L)'
;MLVATTVIEVGIDVPNATVMVIEQAERFGLAQLHQLRGRVGRGAARACCVLMHAARLSDAAGARLRALAGTTDGFEIAERDLELRGPGDFFGTRQSGVPLFRVGDLLRDHR
;
A
#
# COMPACT_ATOMS: atom_id res chain seq x y z
N MET A 1 19.50 13.90 -8.44
CA MET A 1 18.39 14.25 -7.54
C MET A 1 17.19 14.58 -8.42
N LEU A 2 16.15 13.77 -8.36
CA LEU A 2 14.89 14.02 -9.08
C LEU A 2 13.92 14.66 -8.07
N VAL A 3 13.34 15.81 -8.41
CA VAL A 3 12.33 16.49 -7.61
C VAL A 3 11.05 16.53 -8.44
N ALA A 4 9.98 15.91 -7.94
CA ALA A 4 8.67 15.91 -8.58
C ALA A 4 7.60 16.08 -7.49
N THR A 5 6.58 16.89 -7.77
CA THR A 5 5.45 17.15 -6.86
C THR A 5 4.18 16.51 -7.38
N THR A 6 3.56 15.68 -6.55
CA THR A 6 2.23 15.02 -6.66
C THR A 6 1.92 14.17 -7.90
N VAL A 7 2.65 14.35 -8.99
CA VAL A 7 2.50 13.60 -10.23
C VAL A 7 3.91 13.23 -10.69
N ILE A 8 4.45 12.14 -10.15
CA ILE A 8 5.32 11.31 -10.99
C ILE A 8 4.35 10.61 -11.93
N GLU A 9 4.16 11.19 -13.10
CA GLU A 9 3.65 10.49 -14.27
C GLU A 9 4.35 9.13 -14.31
N VAL A 10 3.54 8.09 -14.20
CA VAL A 10 3.96 6.71 -14.03
C VAL A 10 4.99 6.37 -15.12
N GLY A 11 6.25 6.10 -14.76
CA GLY A 11 7.18 5.49 -15.72
C GLY A 11 8.68 5.63 -15.48
N ILE A 12 9.17 6.58 -14.68
CA ILE A 12 10.62 6.78 -14.56
C ILE A 12 11.19 5.95 -13.41
N ASP A 13 11.79 4.80 -13.75
CA ASP A 13 12.68 4.05 -12.87
C ASP A 13 14.03 4.79 -12.82
N VAL A 14 14.36 5.38 -11.67
CA VAL A 14 15.64 6.06 -11.46
C VAL A 14 16.51 5.13 -10.60
N PRO A 15 17.37 4.28 -11.19
CA PRO A 15 18.11 3.26 -10.44
C PRO A 15 19.04 3.84 -9.35
N ASN A 16 19.44 5.11 -9.50
CA ASN A 16 20.26 5.84 -8.52
C ASN A 16 19.43 6.67 -7.51
N ALA A 17 18.10 6.58 -7.52
CA ALA A 17 17.28 7.29 -6.54
C ALA A 17 17.31 6.57 -5.19
N THR A 18 17.81 7.27 -4.18
CA THR A 18 17.88 6.81 -2.79
C THR A 18 16.80 7.43 -1.90
N VAL A 19 16.04 8.40 -2.39
CA VAL A 19 14.99 9.07 -1.62
C VAL A 19 13.69 9.09 -2.42
N MET A 20 12.61 8.62 -1.78
CA MET A 20 11.23 8.74 -2.26
C MET A 20 10.47 9.63 -1.28
N VAL A 21 9.71 10.60 -1.79
CA VAL A 21 8.80 11.43 -1.00
C VAL A 21 7.41 11.26 -1.57
N ILE A 22 6.47 10.78 -0.76
CA ILE A 22 5.06 10.62 -1.15
C ILE A 22 4.26 11.69 -0.43
N GLU A 23 3.80 12.70 -1.18
CA GLU A 23 2.89 13.72 -0.66
C GLU A 23 1.46 13.18 -0.56
N GLN A 24 0.73 13.63 0.46
CA GLN A 24 -0.66 13.22 0.73
C GLN A 24 -0.81 11.69 0.74
N ALA A 25 0.13 10.99 1.37
CA ALA A 25 0.23 9.53 1.38
C ALA A 25 -1.05 8.85 1.89
N GLU A 26 -1.83 9.53 2.74
CA GLU A 26 -3.12 9.05 3.25
C GLU A 26 -4.15 8.78 2.15
N ARG A 27 -4.02 9.41 0.98
CA ARG A 27 -4.95 9.27 -0.15
C ARG A 27 -4.74 7.98 -0.95
N PHE A 28 -3.63 7.27 -0.71
CA PHE A 28 -3.29 6.04 -1.43
C PHE A 28 -3.64 4.79 -0.60
N GLY A 29 -3.99 3.71 -1.29
CA GLY A 29 -4.12 2.37 -0.69
C GLY A 29 -2.77 1.77 -0.29
N LEU A 30 -2.77 0.78 0.60
CA LEU A 30 -1.51 0.26 1.19
C LEU A 30 -0.65 -0.40 0.11
N ALA A 31 -1.29 -1.20 -0.75
CA ALA A 31 -0.63 -1.81 -1.90
C ALA A 31 -0.01 -0.77 -2.86
N GLN A 32 -0.71 0.34 -3.14
CA GLN A 32 -0.18 1.41 -4.00
C GLN A 32 1.07 2.07 -3.39
N LEU A 33 1.03 2.36 -2.09
CA LEU A 33 2.17 2.91 -1.37
C LEU A 33 3.37 1.95 -1.37
N HIS A 34 3.13 0.64 -1.22
CA HIS A 34 4.17 -0.38 -1.31
C HIS A 34 4.82 -0.41 -2.70
N GLN A 35 4.01 -0.35 -3.76
CA GLN A 35 4.50 -0.30 -5.13
C GLN A 35 5.31 0.99 -5.41
N LEU A 36 4.86 2.15 -4.92
CA LEU A 36 5.60 3.41 -5.04
C LEU A 36 6.95 3.35 -4.31
N ARG A 37 6.96 2.85 -3.07
CA ARG A 37 8.17 2.65 -2.26
C ARG A 37 9.20 1.76 -2.99
N GLY A 38 8.73 0.70 -3.66
CA GLY A 38 9.59 -0.23 -4.41
C GLY A 38 10.29 0.36 -5.64
N ARG A 39 9.99 1.60 -6.04
CA ARG A 39 10.66 2.30 -7.15
C ARG A 39 12.01 2.92 -6.77
N VAL A 40 12.39 2.89 -5.50
CA VAL A 40 13.69 3.37 -5.01
C VAL A 40 14.42 2.27 -4.25
N GLY A 41 15.75 2.39 -4.12
CA GLY A 41 16.54 1.45 -3.32
C GLY A 41 16.82 0.09 -3.97
N ARG A 42 16.85 0.03 -5.30
CA ARG A 42 17.31 -1.18 -6.04
C ARG A 42 18.84 -1.32 -6.10
N GLY A 43 19.58 -0.27 -5.74
CA GLY A 43 21.05 -0.27 -5.70
C GLY A 43 21.62 -0.59 -4.32
N ALA A 44 22.95 -0.64 -4.21
CA ALA A 44 23.64 -0.90 -2.93
C ALA A 44 23.53 0.26 -1.92
N ALA A 45 23.12 1.45 -2.37
CA ALA A 45 22.97 2.61 -1.50
C ALA A 45 21.69 2.50 -0.66
N ARG A 46 21.79 2.86 0.62
CA ARG A 46 20.65 2.89 1.54
C ARG A 46 19.58 3.86 1.00
N ALA A 47 18.35 3.38 0.89
CA ALA A 47 17.21 4.20 0.48
C ALA A 47 16.32 4.60 1.67
N CYS A 48 15.60 5.70 1.50
CA CYS A 48 14.62 6.23 2.45
C CYS A 48 13.33 6.58 1.70
N CYS A 49 12.19 6.29 2.32
CA CYS A 49 10.88 6.71 1.85
C CYS A 49 10.22 7.57 2.92
N VAL A 50 9.86 8.80 2.56
CA VAL A 50 9.21 9.77 3.43
C VAL A 50 7.74 9.85 3.03
N LEU A 51 6.86 9.58 3.99
CA LEU A 51 5.40 9.67 3.81
C LEU A 51 4.93 10.98 4.44
N MET A 52 4.52 11.93 3.61
CA MET A 52 3.90 13.17 4.07
C MET A 52 2.39 13.01 4.05
N HIS A 53 1.72 13.45 5.10
CA HIS A 53 0.28 13.38 5.21
C HIS A 53 -0.32 14.66 5.77
N ALA A 54 -1.62 14.86 5.57
CA ALA A 54 -2.35 15.96 6.20
C ALA A 54 -2.26 15.91 7.74
N ALA A 55 -2.33 17.08 8.39
CA ALA A 55 -2.26 17.17 9.86
C ALA A 55 -3.36 16.37 10.59
N ARG A 56 -4.51 16.19 9.95
CA ARG A 56 -5.59 15.32 10.44
C ARG A 56 -5.62 14.03 9.63
N LEU A 57 -5.41 12.91 10.30
CA LEU A 57 -5.52 11.56 9.74
C LEU A 57 -6.74 10.87 10.32
N SER A 58 -7.42 10.07 9.50
CA SER A 58 -8.33 9.05 10.03
C SER A 58 -7.53 7.92 10.66
N ASP A 59 -8.13 7.19 11.60
CA ASP A 59 -7.45 6.05 12.24
C ASP A 59 -7.04 4.98 11.23
N ALA A 60 -7.90 4.71 10.24
CA ALA A 60 -7.62 3.78 9.16
C ALA A 60 -6.43 4.22 8.29
N ALA A 61 -6.36 5.51 7.93
CA ALA A 61 -5.24 6.05 7.17
C ALA A 61 -3.94 6.02 7.99
N GLY A 62 -4.00 6.38 9.27
CA GLY A 62 -2.85 6.30 10.18
C GLY A 62 -2.35 4.87 10.37
N ALA A 63 -3.25 3.90 10.53
CA ALA A 63 -2.91 2.48 10.62
C ALA A 63 -2.21 1.98 9.34
N ARG A 64 -2.72 2.35 8.17
CA ARG A 64 -2.11 2.05 6.88
C ARG A 64 -0.70 2.64 6.73
N LEU A 65 -0.51 3.91 7.05
CA LEU A 65 0.81 4.56 6.94
C LEU A 65 1.82 3.91 7.91
N ARG A 66 1.39 3.56 9.13
CA ARG A 66 2.21 2.83 10.10
C ARG A 66 2.56 1.42 9.62
N ALA A 67 1.61 0.70 9.02
CA ALA A 67 1.86 -0.62 8.43
C ALA A 67 2.97 -0.57 7.37
N LEU A 68 2.93 0.43 6.47
CA LEU A 68 3.97 0.61 5.47
C LEU A 68 5.33 0.98 6.06
N ALA A 69 5.35 1.79 7.12
CA ALA A 69 6.58 2.22 7.79
C ALA A 69 7.21 1.11 8.65
N GLY A 70 6.39 0.19 9.17
CA GLY A 70 6.83 -0.85 10.10
C GLY A 70 7.53 -2.04 9.45
N THR A 71 7.27 -2.33 8.17
CA THR A 71 7.85 -3.49 7.49
C THR A 71 8.12 -3.26 6.01
N THR A 72 9.13 -3.92 5.49
CA THR A 72 9.42 -3.99 4.06
C THR A 72 8.90 -5.26 3.40
N ASP A 73 8.48 -6.26 4.17
CA ASP A 73 8.01 -7.55 3.65
C ASP A 73 6.68 -7.39 2.90
N GLY A 74 6.65 -7.82 1.63
CA GLY A 74 5.46 -7.74 0.79
C GLY A 74 4.31 -8.61 1.27
N PHE A 75 4.59 -9.75 1.93
CA PHE A 75 3.57 -10.65 2.46
C PHE A 75 2.87 -10.05 3.68
N GLU A 76 3.64 -9.54 4.64
CA GLU A 76 3.12 -8.86 5.84
C GLU A 76 2.31 -7.60 5.46
N ILE A 77 2.74 -6.88 4.41
CA ILE A 77 1.97 -5.76 3.87
C ILE A 77 0.65 -6.21 3.26
N ALA A 78 0.63 -7.34 2.54
CA ALA A 78 -0.60 -7.87 1.95
C ALA A 78 -1.59 -8.36 3.03
N GLU A 79 -1.10 -9.00 4.08
CA GLU A 79 -1.91 -9.41 5.24
C GLU A 79 -2.54 -8.20 5.93
N ARG A 80 -1.74 -7.16 6.23
CA ARG A 80 -2.28 -5.92 6.79
C ARG A 80 -3.24 -5.19 5.86
N ASP A 81 -3.05 -5.22 4.54
CA ASP A 81 -4.00 -4.62 3.60
C ASP A 81 -5.34 -5.36 3.64
N LEU A 82 -5.32 -6.70 3.77
CA LEU A 82 -6.53 -7.52 3.93
C LEU A 82 -7.26 -7.20 5.24
N GLU A 83 -6.53 -7.12 6.35
CA GLU A 83 -7.08 -6.76 7.67
C GLU A 83 -7.71 -5.36 7.66
N LEU A 84 -7.02 -4.37 7.08
CA LEU A 84 -7.45 -2.96 7.05
C LEU A 84 -8.66 -2.73 6.15
N ARG A 85 -8.85 -3.52 5.09
CA ARG A 85 -10.07 -3.51 4.26
C ARG A 85 -11.25 -4.17 4.98
N GLY A 86 -10.96 -5.11 5.88
CA GLY A 86 -11.96 -5.90 6.56
C GLY A 86 -12.79 -6.78 5.62
N PRO A 87 -13.75 -7.56 6.14
CA PRO A 87 -14.63 -8.41 5.33
C PRO A 87 -15.62 -7.62 4.43
N GLY A 88 -15.69 -6.30 4.58
CA GLY A 88 -16.69 -5.44 3.93
C GLY A 88 -16.45 -5.16 2.44
N ASP A 89 -15.23 -5.35 1.93
CA ASP A 89 -14.93 -5.18 0.50
C ASP A 89 -14.89 -6.51 -0.27
N PHE A 90 -14.90 -7.65 0.41
CA PHE A 90 -15.05 -8.98 -0.22
C PHE A 90 -16.51 -9.31 -0.54
N PHE A 91 -17.44 -8.86 0.31
CA PHE A 91 -18.87 -9.00 0.10
C PHE A 91 -19.42 -7.68 -0.46
N GLY A 92 -19.22 -7.49 -1.76
CA GLY A 92 -19.67 -6.32 -2.50
C GLY A 92 -21.12 -5.95 -2.21
N THR A 93 -21.32 -4.99 -1.32
CA THR A 93 -22.58 -4.25 -1.19
C THR A 93 -22.51 -2.98 -2.01
N ARG A 94 -22.35 -3.17 -3.33
CA ARG A 94 -23.04 -2.39 -4.36
C ARG A 94 -23.38 -3.30 -5.55
N GLN A 95 -24.44 -4.07 -5.34
CA GLN A 95 -25.44 -4.50 -6.31
C GLN A 95 -25.07 -4.40 -7.80
N SER A 96 -24.74 -5.54 -8.39
CA SER A 96 -25.21 -5.90 -9.73
C SER A 96 -25.35 -7.42 -9.81
N GLY A 97 -26.52 -7.91 -9.38
CA GLY A 97 -27.15 -9.19 -9.75
C GLY A 97 -26.37 -10.50 -9.59
N VAL A 98 -26.64 -11.24 -8.50
CA VAL A 98 -26.74 -12.73 -8.33
C VAL A 98 -25.68 -13.67 -8.97
N PRO A 99 -25.28 -14.83 -8.38
CA PRO A 99 -25.51 -15.40 -7.03
C PRO A 99 -24.20 -15.61 -6.22
N LEU A 100 -24.34 -15.89 -4.92
CA LEU A 100 -23.24 -16.13 -3.98
C LEU A 100 -22.31 -17.27 -4.43
N PHE A 101 -21.07 -16.93 -4.78
CA PHE A 101 -19.97 -17.90 -4.72
C PHE A 101 -19.53 -18.04 -3.25
N ARG A 102 -19.75 -19.22 -2.67
CA ARG A 102 -19.03 -19.67 -1.48
C ARG A 102 -17.56 -19.83 -1.87
N VAL A 103 -16.75 -18.80 -1.63
CA VAL A 103 -15.30 -18.96 -1.66
C VAL A 103 -14.89 -19.67 -0.38
N GLY A 104 -14.22 -20.80 -0.55
CA GLY A 104 -13.82 -21.71 0.52
C GLY A 104 -12.93 -21.04 1.55
N ASP A 105 -13.14 -21.47 2.79
CA ASP A 105 -12.39 -21.10 3.98
C ASP A 105 -10.95 -21.63 3.87
N LEU A 106 -10.02 -20.81 3.34
CA LEU A 106 -8.60 -21.17 3.19
C LEU A 106 -7.92 -21.46 4.54
N LEU A 107 -8.55 -21.11 5.67
CA LEU A 107 -8.06 -21.41 7.02
C LEU A 107 -8.40 -22.84 7.48
N ARG A 108 -9.19 -23.60 6.71
CA ARG A 108 -9.59 -24.98 7.07
C ARG A 108 -8.82 -26.09 6.36
N ASP A 109 -7.96 -25.78 5.40
CA ASP A 109 -7.28 -26.81 4.59
C ASP A 109 -5.79 -26.97 4.94
N HIS A 110 -5.53 -27.23 6.22
CA HIS A 110 -4.27 -27.83 6.68
C HIS A 110 -4.58 -29.11 7.45
N ARG A 111 -4.74 -30.20 6.70
CA ARG A 111 -4.51 -31.57 7.16
C ARG A 111 -3.77 -32.36 6.10
#